data_AF-A0A6C0GLR5-F1
#
_entry.id   AF-A0A6C0GLR5-F1
#
_cell.length_a   1.000
_cell.length_b   1.000
_cell.length_c   1.000
_cell.angle_alpha   90.00
_cell.angle_beta   90.00
_cell.angle_gamma   90.00
#
_symmetry.space_group_name_H-M   'P 1'
#
loop_
_entity.id
_entity.type
_entity.pdbx_description
1 polymer ?
#
loop_
_entity_poly.entity_id
_entity_poly.type
_entity_poly.pdbx_seq_one_letter_code
_entity_poly.pdbx_strand_id
1 'polypeptide(L)'
;MSEKNHLHLVKEFLEQEKDLRLQQSLSIGIRNFALILKSKSKDSMQGIRIYLLEMMQQNPGNKDIVAMCKQMIAMVDEKIRKLE
;
A
#
# COMPACT_ATOMS: atom_id res chain seq x y z
N MET A 1 -6.92 -25.38 32.40
CA MET A 1 -6.23 -24.78 31.26
C MET A 1 -6.36 -23.27 31.40
N SER A 2 -5.30 -22.62 31.84
CA SER A 2 -5.33 -21.26 32.42
C SER A 2 -5.36 -20.17 31.36
N GLU A 3 -5.90 -19.00 31.70
CA GLU A 3 -5.86 -17.73 30.96
C GLU A 3 -4.55 -17.42 30.21
N LYS A 4 -3.40 -17.94 30.66
CA LYS A 4 -2.12 -17.91 29.94
C LYS A 4 -2.19 -18.44 28.50
N ASN A 5 -3.03 -19.44 28.22
CA ASN A 5 -3.22 -19.95 26.86
C ASN A 5 -4.03 -18.96 25.99
N HIS A 6 -5.01 -18.27 26.55
CA HIS A 6 -5.85 -17.32 25.81
C HIS A 6 -5.09 -16.04 25.46
N LEU A 7 -4.32 -15.50 26.41
CA LEU A 7 -3.44 -14.35 26.14
C LEU A 7 -2.38 -14.67 25.09
N HIS A 8 -1.83 -15.88 25.11
CA HIS A 8 -0.88 -16.33 24.10
C HIS A 8 -1.51 -16.42 22.71
N LEU A 9 -2.69 -17.05 22.59
CA LEU A 9 -3.45 -17.12 21.35
C LEU A 9 -3.79 -15.72 20.79
N VAL A 10 -4.25 -14.80 21.64
CA VAL A 10 -4.54 -13.41 21.20
C VAL A 10 -3.28 -12.73 20.67
N LYS A 11 -2.13 -12.94 21.31
CA LYS A 11 -0.86 -12.38 20.84
C LYS A 11 -0.44 -12.95 19.48
N GLU A 12 -0.54 -14.26 19.29
CA GLU A 12 -0.24 -14.91 18.00
C GLU A 12 -1.18 -14.41 16.89
N PHE A 13 -2.48 -14.28 17.16
CA PHE A 13 -3.45 -13.72 16.21
C PHE A 13 -3.10 -12.28 15.82
N LEU A 14 -2.72 -11.44 16.79
CA LEU A 14 -2.34 -10.05 16.52
C LEU A 14 -1.04 -9.95 15.72
N GLU A 15 -0.08 -10.86 15.93
CA GLU A 15 1.15 -10.92 15.15
C GLU A 15 0.87 -11.35 13.70
N GLN A 16 0.05 -12.39 13.50
CA GLN A 16 -0.38 -12.83 12.17
C GLN A 16 -1.14 -11.75 11.40
N GLU A 17 -2.03 -11.01 12.09
CA GLU A 17 -2.77 -9.92 11.46
C GLU A 17 -1.83 -8.79 11.00
N LYS A 18 -0.81 -8.46 11.80
CA LYS A 18 0.21 -7.46 11.42
C LYS A 18 1.02 -7.94 10.20
N ASP A 19 1.46 -9.19 10.20
CA ASP A 19 2.23 -9.76 9.08
C ASP A 19 1.41 -9.77 7.78
N LEU A 20 0.13 -10.13 7.85
CA LEU A 20 -0.77 -10.08 6.70
C LEU A 20 -0.93 -8.65 6.16
N ARG A 21 -1.12 -7.66 7.04
CA ARG A 21 -1.21 -6.24 6.65
C ARG A 21 0.09 -5.74 6.01
N LEU A 22 1.25 -6.17 6.53
CA LEU A 22 2.56 -5.86 5.97
C LEU A 22 2.73 -6.47 4.57
N GLN A 23 2.42 -7.75 4.40
CA GLN A 23 2.52 -8.45 3.11
C GLN A 23 1.59 -7.84 2.05
N GLN A 24 0.37 -7.48 2.41
CA GLN A 24 -0.57 -6.79 1.53
C GLN A 24 0.00 -5.44 1.08
N SER A 25 0.49 -4.64 2.04
CA SER A 25 1.11 -3.34 1.74
C SER A 25 2.30 -3.50 0.79
N LEU A 26 3.21 -4.44 1.09
CA LEU A 26 4.39 -4.70 0.25
C LEU A 26 4.02 -5.12 -1.17
N SER A 27 3.04 -6.03 -1.33
CA SER A 27 2.57 -6.52 -2.63
C SER A 27 1.98 -5.39 -3.49
N ILE A 28 1.14 -4.55 -2.90
CA ILE A 28 0.56 -3.37 -3.56
C ILE A 28 1.67 -2.39 -3.97
N GLY A 29 2.62 -2.13 -3.06
CA GLY A 29 3.74 -1.22 -3.29
C GLY A 29 4.63 -1.67 -4.45
N ILE A 30 5.07 -2.93 -4.45
CA ILE A 30 5.94 -3.47 -5.51
C ILE A 30 5.24 -3.42 -6.87
N ARG A 31 3.96 -3.84 -6.94
CA ARG A 31 3.19 -3.85 -8.19
C ARG A 31 3.06 -2.45 -8.78
N ASN A 32 2.65 -1.49 -7.96
CA ASN A 32 2.44 -0.12 -8.44
C ASN A 32 3.77 0.55 -8.80
N PHE A 33 4.87 0.23 -8.12
CA PHE A 33 6.18 0.79 -8.42
C PHE A 33 6.66 0.34 -9.80
N ALA A 34 6.47 -0.94 -10.12
CA ALA A 34 6.76 -1.48 -11.44
C ALA A 34 5.91 -0.82 -12.54
N LEU A 35 4.63 -0.54 -12.28
CA LEU A 35 3.76 0.18 -13.22
C LEU A 35 4.22 1.61 -13.44
N ILE A 36 4.54 2.34 -12.36
CA ILE A 36 5.08 3.70 -12.43
C ILE A 36 6.35 3.73 -13.29
N LEU A 37 7.28 2.79 -13.10
CA LEU A 37 8.51 2.73 -13.89
C LEU A 37 8.26 2.43 -15.38
N LYS A 38 7.33 1.54 -15.70
CA LYS A 38 7.03 1.14 -17.09
C LYS A 38 6.21 2.16 -17.86
N SER A 39 5.34 2.91 -17.19
CA SER A 39 4.47 3.89 -17.83
C SER A 39 5.25 4.99 -18.53
N LYS A 40 4.85 5.32 -19.77
CA LYS A 40 5.50 6.32 -20.63
C LYS A 40 4.60 7.50 -21.00
N SER A 41 3.30 7.45 -20.64
CA SER A 41 2.35 8.51 -20.97
C SER A 41 1.78 9.16 -19.71
N LYS A 42 1.45 10.46 -19.82
CA LYS A 42 0.79 11.20 -18.74
C LYS A 42 -0.55 10.57 -18.33
N ASP A 43 -1.33 10.10 -19.30
CA ASP A 43 -2.64 9.48 -19.04
C ASP A 43 -2.51 8.19 -18.23
N SER A 44 -1.57 7.31 -18.59
CA SER A 44 -1.33 6.07 -17.84
C SER A 44 -0.90 6.35 -16.40
N MET A 45 -0.13 7.42 -16.20
CA MET A 45 0.31 7.87 -14.88
C MET A 45 -0.83 8.46 -14.06
N GLN A 46 -1.76 9.19 -14.68
CA GLN A 46 -2.99 9.65 -14.02
C GLN A 46 -3.88 8.48 -13.60
N GLY A 47 -3.99 7.43 -14.42
CA GLY A 47 -4.69 6.20 -14.04
C GLY A 47 -4.10 5.55 -12.79
N ILE A 48 -2.77 5.46 -12.70
CA ILE A 48 -2.08 4.97 -11.50
C ILE A 48 -2.35 5.87 -10.29
N ARG A 49 -2.34 7.19 -10.47
CA ARG A 49 -2.65 8.15 -9.39
C ARG A 49 -4.05 7.96 -8.82
N ILE A 50 -5.04 7.81 -9.69
CA ILE A 50 -6.45 7.57 -9.30
C ILE A 50 -6.56 6.26 -8.51
N TYR A 51 -5.97 5.18 -9.02
CA TYR A 51 -5.96 3.89 -8.31
C TYR A 51 -5.34 3.98 -6.91
N LEU A 52 -4.23 4.70 -6.75
CA LEU A 52 -3.59 4.91 -5.44
C LEU A 52 -4.48 5.71 -4.47
N LEU A 53 -5.25 6.68 -4.98
CA LEU A 53 -6.20 7.45 -4.17
C LEU A 53 -7.39 6.58 -3.74
N GLU A 54 -7.94 5.76 -4.64
CA GLU A 54 -9.01 4.81 -4.32
C GLU A 54 -8.56 3.78 -3.26
N MET A 55 -7.32 3.28 -3.39
CA MET A 55 -6.72 2.38 -2.41
C MET A 55 -6.64 3.00 -1.01
N MET A 56 -6.30 4.29 -0.91
CA MET A 56 -6.31 5.02 0.37
C MET A 56 -7.72 5.14 0.94
N GLN A 57 -8.72 5.41 0.11
CA GLN A 57 -10.12 5.55 0.54
C GLN A 57 -10.72 4.22 1.01
N GLN A 58 -10.33 3.11 0.39
CA GLN A 58 -10.76 1.76 0.79
C GLN A 58 -10.08 1.27 2.08
N ASN A 59 -8.93 1.84 2.44
CA ASN A 59 -8.11 1.40 3.57
C ASN A 59 -7.81 2.53 4.59
N PRO A 60 -8.80 3.30 5.06
CA PRO A 60 -8.56 4.50 5.87
C PRO A 60 -7.93 4.19 7.24
N GLY A 61 -8.15 2.99 7.77
CA GLY A 61 -7.56 2.51 9.02
C GLY A 61 -6.17 1.88 8.88
N ASN A 62 -5.72 1.60 7.64
CA ASN A 62 -4.42 0.99 7.39
C ASN A 62 -3.40 2.10 7.06
N LYS A 63 -2.74 2.60 8.11
CA LYS A 63 -1.77 3.70 8.01
C LYS A 63 -0.61 3.40 7.07
N ASP A 64 -0.20 2.14 6.97
CA ASP A 64 0.93 1.72 6.13
C ASP A 64 0.58 1.78 4.65
N ILE A 65 -0.60 1.24 4.26
CA ILE A 65 -1.12 1.38 2.89
C ILE A 65 -1.26 2.86 2.53
N VAL A 66 -1.83 3.66 3.44
CA VAL A 66 -2.04 5.10 3.20
C VAL A 66 -0.71 5.84 3.03
N ALA A 67 0.28 5.59 3.87
CA ALA A 67 1.59 6.22 3.79
C ALA A 67 2.31 5.83 2.49
N MET A 68 2.28 4.54 2.14
CA MET A 68 2.85 4.04 0.90
C MET A 68 2.18 4.68 -0.32
N CYS A 69 0.84 4.67 -0.42
CA CYS A 69 0.12 5.27 -1.54
C CYS A 69 0.48 6.75 -1.72
N LYS A 70 0.63 7.53 -0.63
CA LYS A 70 1.09 8.92 -0.69
C LYS A 70 2.48 9.06 -1.30
N GLN A 71 3.44 8.23 -0.89
CA GLN A 71 4.79 8.25 -1.46
C GLN A 71 4.77 7.91 -2.96
N MET A 72 3.97 6.92 -3.34
CA MET A 72 3.83 6.52 -4.74
C MET A 72 3.15 7.60 -5.60
N ILE A 73 2.17 8.31 -5.07
CA ILE A 73 1.56 9.47 -5.75
C ILE A 73 2.61 10.56 -6.00
N ALA A 74 3.47 10.84 -5.01
CA ALA A 74 4.55 11.82 -5.19
C ALA A 74 5.52 11.42 -6.33
N MET A 75 5.84 10.12 -6.43
CA MET A 75 6.64 9.59 -7.54
C MET A 75 5.93 9.69 -8.89
N VAL A 76 4.62 9.43 -8.92
CA VAL A 76 3.79 9.61 -10.12
C VAL A 76 3.84 11.07 -10.58
N ASP A 77 3.61 12.01 -9.67
CA ASP A 77 3.60 13.44 -9.95
C ASP A 77 4.98 13.95 -10.39
N GLU A 78 6.07 13.44 -9.81
CA GLU A 78 7.43 13.70 -10.28
C GLU A 78 7.65 13.19 -11.71
N LYS A 79 7.24 11.96 -12.01
CA LYS A 79 7.47 11.39 -13.32
C LYS A 79 6.57 12.03 -14.40
N ILE A 80 5.35 12.43 -14.07
CA ILE A 80 4.48 13.23 -14.98
C ILE A 80 5.17 14.54 -15.36
N ARG A 81 5.81 15.22 -14.42
CA ARG A 81 6.56 16.47 -14.69
C ARG A 81 7.76 16.26 -15.62
N LYS A 82 8.34 15.07 -15.64
CA LYS A 82 9.48 14.69 -16.51
C LYS A 82 9.07 14.17 -17.88
N LEU A 83 7.79 13.84 -18.08
CA LEU A 83 7.27 13.45 -19.39
C LEU A 83 6.91 14.74 -20.15
N GLU A 84 7.50 14.93 -21.32
CA GLU A 84 7.21 16.05 -22.23
C GLU A 84 5.79 15.96 -22.78
#